data_AF-A0A7S3M7T7-F1
#
_entry.id   AF-A0A7S3M7T7-F1
#
_cell.length_a   1.000
_cell.length_b   1.000
_cell.length_c   1.000
_cell.angle_alpha   90.00
_cell.angle_beta   90.00
_cell.angle_gamma   90.00
#
_symmetry.space_group_name_H-M   'P 1'
#
loop_
_entity.id
_entity.type
_entity.pdbx_description
1 polymer ?
#
loop_
_entity_poly.entity_id
_entity_poly.type
_entity_poly.pdbx_seq_one_letter_code
_entity_poly.pdbx_strand_id
1 'polypeptide(L)'
;QPTREANMKQKTRNAKSTVPLNSVPKAHNTDRMIDILHIDTEGNDCEVLKTATETLKAQRVRALIFEYHRLGPWGSTKLKDVVESIAQHNMECFFMGQNRLWPISGKCWDPQYEFHEWSNVMCILRSDP
;
A
#
# COMPACT_ATOMS: atom_id res chain seq x y z
N GLN A 1 6.84 -10.51 44.44
CA GLN A 1 6.24 -9.35 43.76
C GLN A 1 7.31 -8.70 42.90
N PRO A 2 7.19 -8.64 41.56
CA PRO A 2 8.18 -7.96 40.74
C PRO A 2 8.04 -6.44 40.93
N THR A 3 9.19 -5.77 41.06
CA THR A 3 9.34 -4.35 41.39
C THR A 3 8.83 -3.44 40.27
N ARG A 4 8.35 -2.23 40.65
CA ARG A 4 7.79 -1.20 39.75
C ARG A 4 8.66 -0.84 38.53
N GLU A 5 9.97 -1.11 38.58
CA GLU A 5 10.92 -0.87 37.48
C GLU A 5 10.75 -1.84 36.29
N ALA A 6 10.31 -3.08 36.53
CA ALA A 6 10.03 -4.04 35.45
C ALA A 6 8.82 -3.61 34.61
N ASN A 7 7.81 -3.00 35.25
CA ASN A 7 6.63 -2.48 34.57
C ASN A 7 6.87 -1.18 33.77
N MET A 8 7.94 -0.43 34.07
CA MET A 8 8.26 0.78 33.32
C MET A 8 9.06 0.50 32.03
N LYS A 9 9.88 -0.56 32.01
CA LYS A 9 10.65 -0.99 30.81
C LYS A 9 9.81 -1.74 29.77
N GLN A 10 8.66 -2.30 30.16
CA GLN A 10 7.78 -3.01 29.25
C GLN A 10 6.81 -2.09 28.50
N LYS A 11 6.55 -0.88 29.04
CA LYS A 11 5.66 0.12 28.44
C LYS A 11 6.27 0.86 27.24
N THR A 12 7.58 0.79 27.04
CA THR A 12 8.31 1.51 25.96
C THR A 12 8.66 0.66 24.74
N ARG A 13 8.27 -0.62 24.69
CA ARG A 13 8.52 -1.50 23.54
C ARG A 13 7.39 -1.59 22.51
N ASN A 14 6.23 -0.96 22.75
CA ASN A 14 5.03 -1.11 21.92
C ASN A 14 4.64 0.12 21.10
N ALA A 15 5.49 1.14 21.01
CA ALA A 15 5.26 2.20 20.03
C ALA A 15 5.67 1.67 18.65
N LYS A 16 4.69 1.24 17.82
CA LYS A 16 4.91 1.11 16.37
C LYS A 16 5.39 2.48 15.89
N SER A 17 6.66 2.57 15.49
CA SER A 17 7.17 3.76 14.82
C SER A 17 6.66 3.73 13.38
N THR A 18 5.80 4.68 13.02
CA THR A 18 5.37 4.88 11.64
C THR A 18 6.41 5.74 10.93
N VAL A 19 7.03 5.19 9.90
CA VAL A 19 7.96 5.90 9.02
C VAL A 19 7.26 6.04 7.67
N PRO A 20 6.87 7.25 7.23
CA PRO A 20 6.34 7.45 5.89
C PRO A 20 7.24 6.79 4.82
N LEU A 21 6.66 6.22 3.76
CA LEU A 21 7.45 5.59 2.70
C LEU A 21 8.49 6.57 2.13
N ASN A 22 8.10 7.84 1.96
CA ASN A 22 8.99 8.90 1.48
C ASN A 22 10.10 9.30 2.48
N SER A 23 10.07 8.81 3.71
CA SER A 23 11.07 9.06 4.75
C SER A 23 11.96 7.85 5.05
N VAL A 24 11.67 6.69 4.46
CA VAL A 24 12.62 5.57 4.42
C VAL A 24 13.90 6.13 3.79
N PRO A 25 15.06 6.05 4.48
CA PRO A 25 16.27 6.73 4.05
C PRO A 25 16.56 6.46 2.57
N LYS A 26 17.11 7.47 1.88
CA LYS A 26 17.73 7.39 0.54
C LYS A 26 18.95 6.43 0.54
N ALA A 27 18.83 5.27 1.17
CA ALA A 27 19.88 4.27 1.36
C ALA A 27 20.28 3.63 0.02
N HIS A 28 19.47 3.78 -1.01
CA HIS A 28 19.77 3.38 -2.36
C HIS A 28 19.42 4.52 -3.31
N ASN A 29 20.26 4.71 -4.33
CA ASN A 29 20.15 5.75 -5.35
C ASN A 29 18.70 5.90 -5.86
N THR A 30 17.95 6.87 -5.30
CA THR A 30 16.50 7.02 -5.51
C THR A 30 16.14 7.52 -6.90
N ASP A 31 17.13 7.87 -7.71
CA ASP A 31 16.96 8.23 -9.12
C ASP A 31 16.78 7.00 -10.01
N ARG A 32 17.00 5.80 -9.47
CA ARG A 32 16.70 4.56 -10.16
C ARG A 32 15.21 4.25 -10.08
N MET A 33 14.73 3.70 -11.18
CA MET A 33 13.38 3.26 -11.34
C MET A 33 13.19 1.94 -10.56
N ILE A 34 12.06 1.81 -9.88
CA ILE A 34 11.67 0.67 -9.06
C ILE A 34 10.84 -0.26 -9.93
N ASP A 35 11.37 -1.44 -10.23
CA ASP A 35 10.64 -2.40 -11.06
C ASP A 35 9.37 -2.89 -10.36
N ILE A 36 9.47 -3.28 -9.10
CA ILE A 36 8.35 -3.74 -8.28
C ILE A 36 8.44 -3.11 -6.88
N LEU A 37 7.41 -2.36 -6.50
CA LEU A 37 7.17 -1.92 -5.13
C LEU A 37 6.09 -2.80 -4.51
N HIS A 38 6.49 -3.73 -3.64
CA HIS A 38 5.57 -4.55 -2.89
C HIS A 38 5.39 -3.97 -1.48
N ILE A 39 4.14 -3.68 -1.11
CA ILE A 39 3.74 -3.21 0.21
C ILE A 39 3.02 -4.38 0.88
N ASP A 40 3.49 -4.76 2.05
CA ASP A 40 2.91 -5.78 2.91
C ASP A 40 3.13 -5.32 4.35
N THR A 41 2.14 -4.63 4.91
CA THR A 41 2.25 -3.98 6.22
C THR A 41 1.18 -4.44 7.20
N GLU A 42 0.74 -5.68 7.05
CA GLU A 42 -0.17 -6.37 7.96
C GLU A 42 -1.44 -5.52 8.21
N GLY A 43 -1.99 -4.97 7.11
CA GLY A 43 -3.21 -4.16 7.07
C GLY A 43 -3.05 -2.66 7.18
N ASN A 44 -1.83 -2.12 7.11
CA ASN A 44 -1.59 -0.66 7.07
C ASN A 44 -1.32 -0.14 5.66
N ASP A 45 -1.53 -0.97 4.64
CA ASP A 45 -1.12 -0.72 3.26
C ASP A 45 -1.73 0.56 2.71
N CYS A 46 -3.00 0.83 2.99
CA CYS A 46 -3.64 2.07 2.55
C CYS A 46 -3.03 3.33 3.20
N GLU A 47 -2.46 3.26 4.40
CA GLU A 47 -1.72 4.37 5.01
C GLU A 47 -0.34 4.54 4.38
N VAL A 48 0.36 3.44 4.08
CA VAL A 48 1.62 3.49 3.34
C VAL A 48 1.41 4.16 1.98
N LEU A 49 0.37 3.74 1.26
CA LEU A 49 -0.01 4.30 -0.05
C LEU A 49 -0.32 5.79 0.01
N LYS A 50 -1.04 6.27 1.03
CA LYS A 50 -1.29 7.71 1.25
C LYS A 50 0.01 8.50 1.38
N THR A 51 1.04 7.89 1.98
CA THR A 51 2.37 8.51 2.08
C THR A 51 3.26 8.29 0.86
N ALA A 52 2.90 7.39 -0.06
CA ALA A 52 3.69 7.07 -1.25
C ALA A 52 3.51 8.06 -2.42
N THR A 53 2.66 9.08 -2.26
CA THR A 53 2.22 10.01 -3.32
C THR A 53 3.36 10.62 -4.14
N GLU A 54 4.44 11.09 -3.51
CA GLU A 54 5.57 11.70 -4.25
C GLU A 54 6.32 10.67 -5.10
N THR A 55 6.43 9.42 -4.61
CA THR A 55 7.05 8.33 -5.35
C THR A 55 6.23 7.95 -6.58
N LEU A 56 4.90 7.85 -6.43
CA LEU A 56 3.98 7.55 -7.53
C LEU A 56 3.90 8.70 -8.54
N LYS A 57 3.83 9.95 -8.06
CA LYS A 57 3.83 11.16 -8.89
C LYS A 57 5.10 11.31 -9.71
N ALA A 58 6.25 10.91 -9.16
CA ALA A 58 7.51 10.86 -9.90
C ALA A 58 7.58 9.72 -10.93
N GLN A 59 6.54 8.87 -11.03
CA GLN A 59 6.44 7.72 -11.94
C GLN A 59 7.65 6.80 -11.86
N ARG A 60 8.18 6.59 -10.64
CA ARG A 60 9.38 5.77 -10.40
C ARG A 60 9.06 4.30 -10.13
N VAL A 61 7.80 3.88 -10.22
CA VAL A 61 7.37 2.51 -9.90
C VAL A 61 6.68 1.92 -11.13
N ARG A 62 7.23 0.83 -11.69
CA ARG A 62 6.56 0.13 -12.82
C ARG A 62 5.37 -0.65 -12.33
N ALA A 63 5.56 -1.45 -11.30
CA ALA A 63 4.53 -2.28 -10.69
C ALA A 63 4.47 -2.01 -9.18
N LEU A 64 3.27 -1.70 -8.71
CA LEU A 64 2.93 -1.56 -7.29
C LEU A 64 2.05 -2.75 -6.92
N ILE A 65 2.36 -3.44 -5.83
CA ILE A 65 1.52 -4.50 -5.27
C ILE A 65 1.23 -4.15 -3.81
N PHE A 66 -0.03 -4.29 -3.38
CA PHE A 66 -0.44 -4.07 -1.99
C PHE A 66 -1.58 -5.01 -1.58
N GLU A 67 -1.71 -5.24 -0.28
CA GLU A 67 -2.78 -6.04 0.29
C GLU A 67 -4.04 -5.22 0.56
N TYR A 68 -5.20 -5.83 0.29
CA TYR A 68 -6.54 -5.33 0.61
C TYR A 68 -7.27 -6.35 1.47
N HIS A 69 -7.82 -5.91 2.60
CA HIS A 69 -8.60 -6.74 3.52
C HIS A 69 -9.33 -5.86 4.54
N ARG A 70 -9.95 -6.43 5.59
CA ARG A 70 -10.69 -5.66 6.61
C ARG A 70 -9.86 -5.19 7.81
N LEU A 71 -8.63 -5.67 8.01
CA LEU A 71 -7.89 -5.35 9.23
C LEU A 71 -7.26 -3.96 9.15
N GLY A 72 -7.18 -3.30 10.30
CA GLY A 72 -6.54 -1.99 10.40
C GLY A 72 -7.31 -0.89 9.68
N PRO A 73 -6.61 0.14 9.16
CA PRO A 73 -7.20 1.28 8.46
C PRO A 73 -8.09 0.92 7.25
N TRP A 74 -7.94 -0.28 6.68
CA TRP A 74 -8.84 -0.74 5.63
C TRP A 74 -10.29 -0.90 6.07
N GLY A 75 -10.58 -1.16 7.35
CA GLY A 75 -11.97 -1.32 7.82
C GLY A 75 -12.87 -0.09 7.58
N SER A 76 -12.27 1.08 7.35
CA SER A 76 -12.96 2.32 6.96
C SER A 76 -12.51 2.90 5.62
N THR A 77 -11.47 2.34 5.00
CA THR A 77 -10.91 2.85 3.74
C THR A 77 -11.45 2.03 2.57
N LYS A 78 -12.13 2.68 1.63
CA LYS A 78 -12.62 2.01 0.43
C LYS A 78 -11.48 1.71 -0.54
N LEU A 79 -11.47 0.51 -1.10
CA LEU A 79 -10.57 0.14 -2.19
C LEU A 79 -10.76 1.08 -3.38
N LYS A 80 -12.01 1.44 -3.70
CA LYS A 80 -12.32 2.38 -4.80
C LYS A 80 -11.51 3.66 -4.73
N ASP A 81 -11.52 4.30 -3.56
CA ASP A 81 -10.89 5.60 -3.34
C ASP A 81 -9.36 5.47 -3.48
N VAL A 82 -8.79 4.35 -3.03
CA VAL A 82 -7.35 4.06 -3.17
C VAL A 82 -6.95 3.84 -4.63
N VAL A 83 -7.68 3.00 -5.37
CA VAL A 83 -7.33 2.72 -6.78
C VAL A 83 -7.57 3.94 -7.67
N GLU A 84 -8.56 4.77 -7.37
CA GLU A 84 -8.79 6.05 -8.04
C GLU A 84 -7.66 7.04 -7.76
N SER A 85 -7.19 7.13 -6.51
CA SER A 85 -6.03 7.97 -6.15
C SER A 85 -4.76 7.51 -6.86
N ILE A 86 -4.49 6.21 -6.95
CA ILE A 86 -3.32 5.67 -7.66
C ILE A 86 -3.44 5.93 -9.17
N ALA A 87 -4.63 5.80 -9.75
CA ALA A 87 -4.86 6.04 -11.17
C ALA A 87 -4.55 7.48 -11.62
N GLN A 88 -4.63 8.46 -10.71
CA GLN A 88 -4.21 9.84 -10.97
C GLN A 88 -2.70 9.97 -11.27
N HIS A 89 -1.90 8.96 -10.93
CA HIS A 89 -0.46 8.92 -11.16
C HIS A 89 -0.08 8.06 -12.38
N ASN A 90 -0.95 7.98 -13.39
CA ASN A 90 -0.73 7.25 -14.64
C ASN A 90 -0.55 5.73 -14.46
N MET A 91 -1.17 5.16 -13.43
CA MET A 91 -1.16 3.72 -13.20
C MET A 91 -2.53 3.10 -13.52
N GLU A 92 -2.53 1.83 -13.88
CA GLU A 92 -3.73 1.01 -14.06
C GLU A 92 -3.72 -0.14 -13.06
N CYS A 93 -4.79 -0.24 -12.28
CA CYS A 93 -4.91 -1.20 -11.20
C CYS A 93 -5.74 -2.41 -11.60
N PHE A 94 -5.32 -3.55 -11.08
CA PHE A 94 -5.89 -4.86 -11.30
C PHE A 94 -6.04 -5.60 -9.98
N PHE A 95 -7.19 -6.23 -9.80
CA PHE A 95 -7.37 -7.19 -8.75
C PHE A 95 -6.66 -8.51 -9.13
N MET A 96 -5.82 -9.04 -8.24
CA MET A 96 -5.06 -10.26 -8.46
C MET A 96 -5.90 -11.49 -8.08
N GLY A 97 -6.57 -12.08 -9.08
CA GLY A 97 -7.22 -13.38 -8.93
C GLY A 97 -6.22 -14.54 -9.07
N GLN A 98 -6.69 -15.77 -8.84
CA GLN A 98 -5.84 -16.97 -8.84
C GLN A 98 -5.05 -17.20 -10.14
N ASN A 99 -5.57 -16.80 -11.30
CA ASN A 99 -4.92 -17.01 -12.61
C ASN A 99 -5.17 -15.84 -13.59
N ARG A 100 -5.62 -14.69 -13.08
CA ARG A 100 -6.02 -13.56 -13.92
C ARG A 100 -5.92 -12.25 -13.14
N LEU A 101 -5.53 -11.21 -13.86
CA LEU A 101 -5.65 -9.83 -13.43
C LEU A 101 -6.98 -9.25 -13.93
N TRP A 102 -7.83 -8.79 -13.02
CA TRP A 102 -9.10 -8.15 -13.35
C TRP A 102 -8.94 -6.65 -13.27
N PRO A 103 -9.13 -5.87 -14.36
CA PRO A 103 -8.98 -4.43 -14.31
C PRO A 103 -10.01 -3.83 -13.36
N ILE A 104 -9.57 -2.94 -12.47
CA ILE A 104 -10.42 -2.27 -11.48
C ILE A 104 -10.27 -0.74 -11.50
N SER A 105 -9.57 -0.17 -12.49
CA SER A 105 -9.50 1.28 -12.66
C SER A 105 -10.63 1.84 -13.52
N GLY A 106 -11.09 3.04 -13.19
CA GLY A 106 -12.00 3.83 -14.03
C GLY A 106 -13.29 3.09 -14.38
N LYS A 107 -13.57 2.94 -15.68
CA LYS A 107 -14.79 2.28 -16.17
C LYS A 107 -14.86 0.77 -15.87
N CYS A 108 -13.74 0.15 -15.50
CA CYS A 108 -13.70 -1.25 -15.11
C CYS A 108 -14.01 -1.48 -13.63
N TRP A 109 -14.16 -0.41 -12.84
CA TRP A 109 -14.57 -0.54 -11.45
C TRP A 109 -15.99 -1.11 -11.35
N ASP A 110 -16.14 -2.15 -10.53
CA ASP A 110 -17.42 -2.72 -10.12
C ASP A 110 -17.53 -2.68 -8.58
N PRO A 111 -18.66 -2.23 -7.99
CA PRO A 111 -18.86 -2.25 -6.54
C PRO A 111 -18.64 -3.61 -5.87
N GLN A 112 -18.73 -4.72 -6.61
CA GLN A 112 -18.45 -6.07 -6.10
C GLN A 112 -17.00 -6.28 -5.64
N TYR A 113 -16.05 -5.42 -6.05
CA TYR A 113 -14.66 -5.48 -5.57
C TYR A 113 -14.48 -4.91 -4.16
N GLU A 114 -15.51 -4.27 -3.58
CA GLU A 114 -15.48 -3.67 -2.25
C GLU A 114 -15.94 -4.66 -1.17
N PHE A 115 -15.26 -5.81 -1.06
CA PHE A 115 -15.66 -6.92 -0.18
C PHE A 115 -14.75 -7.12 1.05
N HIS A 116 -13.60 -6.44 1.14
CA HIS A 116 -12.68 -6.46 2.29
C HIS A 116 -12.18 -7.84 2.77
N GLU A 117 -12.02 -8.83 1.87
CA GLU A 117 -11.36 -10.10 2.17
C GLU A 117 -9.90 -10.08 1.71
N TRP A 118 -9.05 -10.87 2.36
CA TRP A 118 -7.61 -10.87 2.11
C TRP A 118 -7.27 -11.17 0.67
N SER A 119 -6.69 -10.16 0.01
CA SER A 119 -6.51 -10.12 -1.44
C SER A 119 -5.36 -9.21 -1.82
N ASN A 120 -4.83 -9.41 -3.01
CA ASN A 120 -3.78 -8.55 -3.57
C ASN A 120 -4.32 -7.70 -4.72
N VAL A 121 -3.81 -6.48 -4.80
CA VAL A 121 -4.04 -5.57 -5.91
C VAL A 121 -2.69 -5.19 -6.51
N MET A 122 -2.62 -5.21 -7.84
CA MET A 122 -1.45 -4.81 -8.60
C MET A 122 -1.79 -3.58 -9.44
N CYS A 123 -0.97 -2.54 -9.40
CA CYS A 123 -1.09 -1.40 -10.29
C CYS A 123 0.17 -1.30 -11.15
N ILE A 124 0.00 -1.07 -12.45
CA ILE A 124 1.09 -1.01 -13.43
C ILE A 124 1.12 0.40 -14.04
N LEU A 125 2.30 0.99 -14.17
CA LEU A 125 2.51 2.24 -14.87
C LEU A 125 2.12 2.09 -16.34
N ARG A 126 1.19 2.92 -16.84
CA ARG A 126 0.62 2.78 -18.20
C ARG A 126 1.66 2.93 -19.32
N SER A 127 2.76 3.61 -19.05
CA SER A 127 3.87 3.81 -20.00
C SER A 127 4.96 2.73 -19.91
N ASP A 128 4.79 1.72 -19.05
CA ASP A 128 5.75 0.62 -18.96
C ASP A 128 5.70 -0.24 -20.24
N PRO A 129 6.86 -0.52 -20.87
CA PRO A 129 6.92 -1.21 -22.18
C PRO A 129 6.62 -2.70 -22.13
#